data_AF-A0A2R6ATZ3-F1
#
_entry.id   AF-A0A2R6ATZ3-F1
#
_cell.length_a   1.000
_cell.length_b   1.000
_cell.length_c   1.000
_cell.angle_alpha   90.00
_cell.angle_beta   90.00
_cell.angle_gamma   90.00
#
_symmetry.space_group_name_H-M   'P 1'
#
loop_
_entity.id
_entity.type
_entity.pdbx_description
1 polymer ?
#
loop_
_entity_poly.entity_id
_entity_poly.type
_entity_poly.pdbx_seq_one_letter_code
_entity_poly.pdbx_strand_id
1 'polypeptide(L)'
;MTANLIEELKQHTVPEIPLLRTPKTVQILMIRQTHDYTIFRTEETREINVAVTPKSIEDHSQVTRAVFLASKQKAPETREFAATVKEYYRKYRGQTPFTTQYDSLVDQLSKTLKKRI
;
A
#
# COMPACT_ATOMS: atom_id res chain seq x y z
N MET A 1 19.29 -18.87 -7.29
CA MET A 1 17.84 -19.08 -7.45
C MET A 1 17.04 -17.78 -7.60
N THR A 2 17.47 -16.65 -7.03
CA THR A 2 16.74 -15.36 -7.09
C THR A 2 16.76 -14.65 -8.44
N ALA A 3 17.82 -14.81 -9.25
CA ALA A 3 17.94 -14.15 -10.55
C ALA A 3 16.84 -14.58 -11.55
N ASN A 4 16.43 -15.86 -11.53
CA ASN A 4 15.38 -16.38 -12.43
C ASN A 4 14.00 -15.82 -12.10
N LEU A 5 13.68 -15.65 -10.81
CA LEU A 5 12.36 -15.16 -10.38
C LEU A 5 12.11 -13.72 -10.84
N ILE A 6 13.11 -12.84 -10.74
CA ILE A 6 12.94 -11.45 -11.18
C ILE A 6 12.70 -11.40 -12.70
N GLU A 7 13.41 -12.23 -13.47
CA GLU A 7 13.25 -12.27 -14.92
C GLU A 7 11.89 -12.83 -15.34
N GLU A 8 11.38 -13.85 -14.64
CA GLU A 8 10.01 -14.34 -14.81
C GLU A 8 8.97 -13.26 -14.48
N LEU A 9 9.14 -12.54 -13.36
CA LEU A 9 8.23 -11.47 -12.96
C LEU A 9 8.21 -10.31 -13.96
N LYS A 10 9.35 -9.97 -14.58
CA LYS A 10 9.42 -8.93 -15.62
C LYS A 10 8.48 -9.21 -16.79
N GLN A 11 8.28 -10.48 -17.18
CA GLN A 11 7.37 -10.85 -18.27
C GLN A 11 5.90 -10.47 -17.97
N HIS A 12 5.56 -10.41 -16.68
CA HIS A 12 4.24 -9.99 -16.19
C HIS A 12 4.12 -8.48 -15.95
N THR A 13 5.20 -7.71 -16.11
CA THR A 13 5.17 -6.24 -16.06
C THR A 13 4.72 -5.65 -17.40
N VAL A 14 4.39 -4.36 -17.37
CA VAL A 14 4.06 -3.54 -18.54
C VAL A 14 5.01 -2.35 -18.59
N PRO A 15 5.49 -1.95 -19.77
CA PRO A 15 6.47 -0.86 -19.91
C PRO A 15 5.87 0.50 -19.53
N GLU A 16 4.57 0.68 -19.74
CA GLU A 16 3.81 1.86 -19.37
C GLU A 16 2.48 1.44 -18.71
N ILE A 17 1.93 2.31 -17.87
CA ILE A 17 0.64 2.05 -17.20
C ILE A 17 -0.45 2.17 -18.26
N PRO A 18 -1.12 1.06 -18.65
CA PRO A 18 -2.11 1.10 -19.70
C PRO A 18 -3.37 1.82 -19.22
N LEU A 19 -4.04 2.54 -20.12
CA LEU A 19 -5.33 3.18 -19.83
C LEU A 19 -6.41 2.15 -19.47
N LEU A 20 -6.37 0.99 -20.11
CA LEU A 20 -7.28 -0.13 -19.88
C LEU A 20 -6.58 -1.25 -19.12
N ARG A 21 -7.31 -1.93 -18.23
CA ARG A 21 -6.77 -3.05 -17.46
C ARG A 21 -6.43 -4.21 -18.39
N THR A 22 -5.20 -4.72 -18.28
CA THR A 22 -4.75 -5.92 -18.98
C THR A 22 -4.89 -7.15 -18.06
N PRO A 23 -5.02 -8.37 -18.61
CA PRO A 23 -5.18 -9.60 -17.81
C PRO A 23 -3.88 -10.07 -17.14
N LYS A 24 -2.80 -9.28 -17.15
CA LYS A 24 -1.54 -9.62 -16.49
C LYS A 24 -1.67 -9.37 -14.99
N THR A 25 -1.64 -10.45 -14.19
CA THR A 25 -1.72 -10.37 -12.73
C THR A 25 -0.58 -11.15 -12.09
N VAL A 26 -0.04 -10.59 -11.00
CA VAL A 26 0.92 -11.27 -10.12
C VAL A 26 0.26 -11.36 -8.75
N GLN A 27 0.14 -12.57 -8.21
CA GLN A 27 -0.39 -12.79 -6.88
C GLN A 27 0.77 -12.89 -5.89
N ILE A 28 0.70 -12.08 -4.83
CA ILE A 28 1.75 -12.04 -3.80
C ILE A 28 1.12 -12.51 -2.49
N LEU A 29 1.63 -13.64 -1.97
CA LEU A 29 1.32 -14.08 -0.62
C LEU A 29 2.34 -13.47 0.35
N MET A 30 1.86 -12.73 1.33
CA MET A 30 2.70 -12.12 2.36
C MET A 30 2.27 -12.61 3.74
N ILE A 31 3.23 -13.09 4.52
CA ILE A 31 3.05 -13.39 5.94
C ILE A 31 3.59 -12.21 6.72
N ARG A 32 2.79 -11.68 7.64
CA ARG A 32 3.18 -10.60 8.56
C ARG A 32 3.22 -11.13 9.98
N GLN A 33 4.33 -10.87 10.66
CA GLN A 33 4.49 -11.14 12.08
C GLN A 33 4.77 -9.81 12.79
N THR A 34 4.04 -9.54 13.87
CA THR A 34 4.32 -8.42 14.77
C THR A 34 4.98 -8.95 16.04
N HIS A 35 5.94 -8.21 16.58
CA HIS A 35 6.61 -8.59 17.83
C HIS A 35 5.69 -8.47 19.05
N ASP A 36 4.75 -7.52 18.99
CA ASP A 36 3.72 -7.30 20.00
C ASP A 36 2.32 -7.61 19.45
N TYR A 37 1.30 -7.07 20.12
CA TYR A 37 -0.09 -7.18 19.72
C TYR A 37 -0.48 -6.16 18.64
N THR A 38 -1.27 -6.59 17.66
CA THR A 38 -1.91 -5.70 16.68
C THR A 38 -3.37 -5.51 17.02
N ILE A 39 -3.87 -4.28 16.98
CA ILE A 39 -5.26 -3.95 17.30
C ILE A 39 -6.03 -3.62 16.01
N PHE A 40 -7.01 -4.47 15.66
CA PHE A 40 -7.90 -4.23 14.52
C PHE A 40 -9.27 -3.73 14.99
N ARG A 41 -9.51 -2.41 14.89
CA ARG A 41 -10.79 -1.79 15.30
C ARG A 41 -11.68 -1.44 14.12
N THR A 42 -12.96 -1.76 14.12
CA THR A 42 -13.91 -1.17 13.17
C THR A 42 -13.94 0.35 13.37
N GLU A 43 -13.97 1.12 12.27
CA GLU A 43 -13.93 2.59 12.31
C GLU A 43 -15.14 3.18 13.05
N GLU A 44 -16.28 2.47 13.01
CA GLU A 44 -17.57 2.94 13.53
C GLU A 44 -17.87 2.44 14.95
N THR A 45 -17.74 1.13 15.19
CA THR A 45 -18.19 0.49 16.45
C THR A 45 -17.06 0.12 17.42
N ARG A 46 -15.78 0.30 17.03
CA ARG A 46 -14.58 -0.15 17.78
C ARG A 46 -14.55 -1.66 18.07
N GLU A 47 -15.32 -2.44 17.33
CA GLU A 47 -15.36 -3.89 17.43
C GLU A 47 -14.13 -4.51 16.76
N ILE A 48 -13.84 -5.76 17.11
CA ILE A 48 -12.79 -6.54 16.46
C ILE A 48 -13.30 -6.98 15.09
N ASN A 49 -12.51 -6.74 14.04
CA ASN A 49 -12.81 -7.33 12.74
C ASN A 49 -12.76 -8.86 12.83
N VAL A 50 -13.88 -9.52 12.57
CA VAL A 50 -13.95 -10.98 12.53
C VAL A 50 -14.54 -11.48 11.20
N ALA A 51 -14.14 -12.67 10.79
CA ALA A 51 -14.77 -13.41 9.71
C ALA A 51 -15.05 -14.84 10.16
N VAL A 52 -16.15 -15.41 9.66
CA VAL A 52 -16.49 -16.81 9.88
C VAL A 52 -15.86 -17.62 8.74
N THR A 53 -15.02 -18.59 9.10
CA THR A 53 -14.32 -19.46 8.15
C THR A 53 -14.45 -20.91 8.61
N PRO A 54 -14.37 -21.90 7.71
CA PRO A 54 -14.27 -23.29 8.14
C PRO A 54 -13.00 -23.49 8.98
N LYS A 55 -13.05 -24.43 9.92
CA LYS A 55 -11.91 -24.73 10.78
C LYS A 55 -10.71 -25.24 9.98
N SER A 56 -10.95 -26.12 9.01
CA SER A 56 -9.95 -26.61 8.06
C SER A 56 -10.61 -27.00 6.73
N ILE A 57 -9.81 -27.51 5.79
CA ILE A 57 -10.31 -28.07 4.52
C ILE A 57 -11.11 -29.35 4.78
N GLU A 58 -10.78 -30.09 5.84
CA GLU A 58 -11.42 -31.38 6.19
C GLU A 58 -12.58 -31.21 7.18
N ASP A 59 -12.52 -30.19 8.05
CA ASP A 59 -13.53 -29.87 9.05
C ASP A 59 -14.19 -28.52 8.73
N HIS A 60 -15.40 -28.60 8.18
CA HIS A 60 -16.19 -27.45 7.75
C HIS A 60 -16.98 -26.78 8.88
N SER A 61 -16.76 -27.16 10.15
CA SER A 61 -17.34 -26.44 11.27
C SER A 61 -16.94 -24.95 11.23
N GLN A 62 -17.91 -24.08 11.48
CA GLN A 62 -17.72 -22.64 11.41
C GLN A 62 -16.92 -22.13 12.62
N VAL A 63 -15.84 -21.41 12.36
CA VAL A 63 -15.00 -20.78 13.38
C VAL A 63 -14.84 -19.30 13.07
N THR A 64 -15.10 -18.47 14.06
CA THR A 64 -14.87 -17.02 14.02
C THR A 64 -13.39 -16.73 14.23
N ARG A 65 -12.76 -16.03 13.29
CA ARG A 65 -11.35 -15.63 13.35
C ARG A 65 -11.21 -14.12 13.23
N ALA A 66 -10.25 -13.54 13.94
CA ALA A 66 -9.87 -12.15 13.74
C ALA A 66 -9.24 -11.96 12.35
N VAL A 67 -9.66 -10.92 11.61
CA VAL A 67 -9.21 -10.68 10.24
C VAL A 67 -8.66 -9.27 10.02
N PHE A 68 -7.59 -9.24 9.24
CA PHE A 68 -7.05 -7.99 8.71
C PHE A 68 -7.72 -7.68 7.36
N LEU A 69 -8.65 -6.72 7.36
CA LEU A 69 -9.39 -6.35 6.16
C LEU A 69 -8.49 -5.65 5.13
N ALA A 70 -8.75 -5.87 3.84
CA ALA A 70 -7.98 -5.29 2.74
C ALA A 70 -7.90 -3.75 2.79
N SER A 71 -8.95 -3.08 3.25
CA SER A 71 -8.95 -1.62 3.44
C SER A 71 -7.91 -1.16 4.47
N LYS A 72 -7.75 -1.94 5.55
CA LYS A 72 -6.77 -1.69 6.62
C LYS A 72 -5.34 -2.04 6.20
N GLN A 73 -5.18 -2.89 5.20
CA GLN A 73 -3.91 -3.13 4.55
C GLN A 73 -3.52 -1.98 3.60
N LYS A 74 -4.46 -1.54 2.75
CA LYS A 74 -4.21 -0.52 1.73
C LYS A 74 -3.74 0.80 2.32
N ALA A 75 -4.34 1.24 3.42
CA ALA A 75 -4.03 2.54 4.03
C ALA A 75 -2.57 2.70 4.49
N PRO A 76 -1.99 1.83 5.34
CA PRO A 76 -0.59 1.91 5.72
C PRO A 76 0.35 1.74 4.53
N GLU A 77 0.09 0.80 3.62
CA GLU A 77 0.92 0.60 2.42
C GLU A 77 0.96 1.84 1.52
N THR A 78 -0.18 2.52 1.37
CA THR A 78 -0.25 3.78 0.61
C THR A 78 0.52 4.90 1.29
N ARG A 79 0.49 4.99 2.63
CA ARG A 79 1.26 5.99 3.40
C ARG A 79 2.76 5.74 3.30
N GLU A 80 3.20 4.48 3.46
CA GLU A 80 4.60 4.10 3.33
C GLU A 80 5.12 4.34 1.91
N PHE A 81 4.32 4.01 0.89
CA PHE A 81 4.66 4.32 -0.50
C PHE A 81 4.84 5.83 -0.71
N ALA A 82 3.89 6.64 -0.25
CA ALA A 82 3.98 8.10 -0.37
C ALA A 82 5.21 8.67 0.38
N ALA A 83 5.51 8.16 1.58
CA ALA A 83 6.70 8.54 2.34
C ALA A 83 7.99 8.18 1.60
N THR A 84 8.07 6.96 1.05
CA THR A 84 9.23 6.48 0.27
C THR A 84 9.45 7.33 -0.97
N VAL A 85 8.38 7.63 -1.71
CA VAL A 85 8.44 8.48 -2.91
C VAL A 85 8.89 9.90 -2.55
N LYS A 86 8.35 10.47 -1.46
CA LYS A 86 8.74 11.80 -0.98
C LYS A 86 10.23 11.83 -0.60
N GLU A 87 10.71 10.79 0.08
CA GLU A 87 12.12 10.68 0.45
C GLU A 87 13.03 10.56 -0.77
N TYR A 88 12.64 9.77 -1.76
CA TYR A 88 13.34 9.65 -3.02
C TYR A 88 13.48 11.02 -3.72
N TYR A 89 12.39 11.76 -3.87
CA TYR A 89 12.44 13.10 -4.48
C TYR A 89 13.28 14.09 -3.68
N ARG A 90 13.25 14.02 -2.34
CA ARG A 90 14.10 14.84 -1.48
C ARG A 90 15.57 14.55 -1.72
N LYS A 91 15.95 13.28 -1.80
CA LYS A 91 17.34 12.84 -1.95
C LYS A 91 17.92 13.12 -3.35
N TYR A 92 17.11 12.96 -4.39
CA TYR A 92 17.55 13.09 -5.80
C TYR A 92 17.07 14.38 -6.47
N ARG A 93 16.75 15.41 -5.67
CA ARG A 93 16.24 16.70 -6.14
C ARG A 93 17.18 17.30 -7.20
N GLY A 94 16.63 17.61 -8.38
CA GLY A 94 17.39 18.20 -9.51
C GLY A 94 18.05 17.21 -10.47
N GLN A 95 18.05 15.91 -10.15
CA GLN A 95 18.53 14.83 -11.04
C GLN A 95 17.38 13.93 -11.54
N THR A 96 16.17 14.12 -11.02
CA THR A 96 14.99 13.39 -11.50
C THR A 96 14.44 14.06 -12.77
N PRO A 97 14.06 13.28 -13.80
CA PRO A 97 13.43 13.82 -15.02
C PRO A 97 12.07 14.46 -14.75
N PHE A 98 11.49 14.19 -13.58
CA PHE A 98 10.35 14.91 -13.04
C PHE A 98 10.86 16.07 -12.19
N THR A 99 10.96 17.26 -12.78
CA THR A 99 10.96 18.52 -12.03
C THR A 99 9.55 18.72 -11.51
N THR A 100 9.24 18.12 -10.36
CA THR A 100 7.91 18.27 -9.77
C THR A 100 7.71 19.74 -9.40
N GLN A 101 6.94 20.48 -10.20
CA GLN A 101 6.29 21.76 -9.84
C GLN A 101 5.36 21.64 -8.61
N TYR A 102 5.33 20.49 -7.95
CA TYR A 102 4.58 20.24 -6.72
C TYR A 102 5.08 21.15 -5.58
N ASP A 103 6.39 21.38 -5.51
CA ASP A 103 6.97 22.24 -4.47
C ASP A 103 6.60 23.71 -4.68
N SER A 104 6.49 24.20 -5.93
CA SER A 104 6.11 25.60 -6.17
C SER A 104 4.66 25.90 -5.75
N LEU A 105 3.73 24.96 -5.91
CA LEU A 105 2.32 25.19 -5.59
C LEU A 105 2.04 25.14 -4.08
N VAL A 106 2.63 24.20 -3.35
CA VAL A 106 2.46 24.12 -1.88
C VAL A 106 3.21 25.25 -1.17
N ASP A 107 4.39 25.63 -1.67
CA ASP A 107 5.16 26.74 -1.14
C ASP A 107 4.50 28.10 -1.48
N GLN A 108 3.83 28.24 -2.63
CA GLN A 108 3.00 29.40 -2.94
C GLN A 108 1.72 29.47 -2.08
N LEU A 109 1.00 28.36 -1.88
CA LEU A 109 -0.21 28.32 -1.07
C LEU A 109 0.09 28.63 0.40
N SER A 110 1.16 28.08 0.96
CA SER A 110 1.57 28.33 2.34
C SER A 110 2.04 29.78 2.57
N LYS A 111 2.72 30.40 1.60
CA LYS A 111 3.09 31.82 1.62
C LYS A 111 1.88 32.74 1.49
N THR A 112 0.88 32.35 0.69
CA THR A 112 -0.35 33.12 0.50
C THR A 112 -1.24 33.10 1.75
N LEU A 113 -1.29 31.95 2.46
CA LEU A 113 -2.05 31.81 3.70
C LEU A 113 -1.42 32.58 4.87
N LYS A 114 -0.09 32.64 4.97
CA LYS A 114 0.62 33.42 6.00
C LYS A 114 0.52 34.94 5.81
N LYS A 115 0.18 35.42 4.60
CA LYS A 115 -0.01 36.86 4.31
C LYS A 115 -1.41 37.39 4.66
N ARG A 116 -2.35 36.52 5.04
CA ARG A 116 -3.75 36.87 5.34
C ARG A 116 -4.10 36.82 6.84
N ILE A 117 -3.10 36.70 7.71
CA ILE A 117 -3.21 36.85 9.17
C ILE A 117 -2.32 38.03 9.60
#